data_AF-A0A401Y795-F1
#
_entry.id   AF-A0A401Y795-F1
#
_cell.length_a   1.000
_cell.length_b   1.000
_cell.length_c   1.000
_cell.angle_alpha   90.00
_cell.angle_beta   90.00
_cell.angle_gamma   90.00
#
_symmetry.space_group_name_H-M   'P 1'
#
loop_
_entity.id
_entity.type
_entity.pdbx_description
1 polymer ?
#
loop_
_entity_poly.entity_id
_entity_poly.type
_entity_poly.pdbx_seq_one_letter_code
_entity_poly.pdbx_strand_id
1 'polypeptide(L)'
;MDVQTYVDARHAMLVRTAVLMGRSSARAHALVADALDHSARQVARHDDPDPVVLQALVDRLRADREVDPGDAAVEDTLDAYRVVSEESLAAREAVAALPAGLRDAAVLLYFSRLRARDAAAALSVRSREVPGLARAVLGALPAADSDEAAQVLGLAGETIAVDPPRPVAAAPARRLRGVLVAVAALAAVVGLATLLQPDGAPARSLPPDPPEKLGADQVPSVFGLSTDEAASMLEARGLTVRLADSPACEPADRVLGTDPTTGTLVRRHDVVTLLTASPSGPACEVHFGERTRAWEFLDFAAGRATAQPGFAPTVRVFLDGAPVTRLSDQEVLFRGPAWAAVLDRVTAATRRVELDGRSYAVPQLTVTTGVPPANACGVRRPETVGRRPALELALVMATEAGGCPFSVDLYTRRGAIDAVVVRSPAPQGARDVAHP
;
A
#
# COMPACT_ATOMS: atom_id res chain seq x y z
N MET A 1 14.51 -1.71 -15.65
CA MET A 1 13.09 -1.78 -15.22
C MET A 1 12.22 -1.94 -16.44
N ASP A 2 11.17 -2.77 -16.38
CA ASP A 2 10.20 -2.86 -17.49
C ASP A 2 9.42 -1.55 -17.63
N VAL A 3 9.05 -1.19 -18.87
CA VAL A 3 8.37 0.09 -19.15
C VAL A 3 6.98 0.13 -18.51
N GLN A 4 6.24 -0.98 -18.50
CA GLN A 4 4.93 -1.03 -17.89
C GLN A 4 5.05 -0.91 -16.36
N THR A 5 6.01 -1.61 -15.74
CA THR A 5 6.31 -1.45 -14.31
C THR A 5 6.61 0.00 -13.92
N TYR A 6 7.37 0.73 -14.76
CA TYR A 6 7.63 2.14 -14.54
C TYR A 6 6.36 2.99 -14.64
N VAL A 7 5.55 2.75 -15.68
CA VAL A 7 4.29 3.48 -15.89
C VAL A 7 3.34 3.26 -14.73
N ASP A 8 3.15 2.01 -14.31
CA ASP A 8 2.27 1.67 -13.18
C ASP A 8 2.74 2.37 -11.90
N ALA A 9 4.05 2.42 -11.65
CA ALA A 9 4.61 3.07 -10.47
C ALA A 9 4.54 4.61 -10.52
N ARG A 10 4.65 5.24 -11.70
CA ARG A 10 4.91 6.70 -11.82
C ARG A 10 3.82 7.51 -12.50
N HIS A 11 2.83 6.87 -13.14
CA HIS A 11 1.75 7.56 -13.85
C HIS A 11 1.02 8.59 -12.96
N ALA A 12 0.64 8.20 -11.74
CA ALA A 12 -0.07 9.08 -10.82
C ALA A 12 0.72 10.36 -10.50
N MET A 13 2.02 10.22 -10.21
CA MET A 13 2.90 11.36 -9.95
C MET A 13 3.05 12.27 -11.18
N LEU A 14 3.18 11.70 -12.38
CA LEU A 14 3.33 12.46 -13.63
C LEU A 14 2.07 13.25 -13.97
N VAL A 15 0.89 12.66 -13.81
CA VAL A 15 -0.39 13.35 -14.05
C VAL A 15 -0.56 14.50 -13.04
N ARG A 16 -0.33 14.24 -11.74
CA ARG A 16 -0.40 15.27 -10.71
C ARG A 16 0.59 16.40 -10.95
N THR A 17 1.80 16.08 -11.42
CA THR A 17 2.81 17.08 -11.82
C THR A 17 2.25 18.00 -12.91
N ALA A 18 1.71 17.46 -13.99
CA ALA A 18 1.15 18.24 -15.09
C ALA A 18 -0.05 19.10 -14.64
N VAL A 19 -0.93 18.55 -13.79
CA VAL A 19 -2.09 19.27 -13.26
C VAL A 19 -1.67 20.38 -12.29
N LEU A 20 -0.69 20.14 -11.40
CA LEU A 20 -0.15 21.18 -10.50
C LEU A 20 0.57 22.30 -11.28
N MET A 21 1.12 22.01 -12.46
CA MET A 21 1.69 23.02 -13.35
C MET A 21 0.63 23.83 -14.12
N GLY A 22 -0.66 23.49 -13.96
CA GLY A 22 -1.80 24.23 -14.51
C GLY A 22 -2.31 23.68 -15.83
N ARG A 23 -2.40 22.35 -15.96
CA ARG A 23 -3.13 21.69 -17.05
C ARG A 23 -4.43 21.09 -16.53
N SER A 24 -5.42 21.06 -17.40
CA SER A 24 -6.65 20.31 -17.15
C SER A 24 -6.35 18.83 -16.96
N SER A 25 -7.18 18.12 -16.19
CA SER A 25 -6.94 16.68 -15.91
C SER A 25 -6.88 15.88 -17.22
N ALA A 26 -7.83 16.11 -18.12
CA ALA A 26 -7.87 15.45 -19.43
C ALA A 26 -6.62 15.74 -20.27
N ARG A 27 -6.13 17.00 -20.28
CA ARG A 27 -4.93 17.37 -21.03
C ARG A 27 -3.66 16.80 -20.38
N ALA A 28 -3.58 16.78 -19.05
CA ALA A 28 -2.48 16.20 -18.30
C ALA A 28 -2.29 14.72 -18.64
N HIS A 29 -3.37 13.94 -18.66
CA HIS A 29 -3.31 12.52 -19.07
C HIS A 29 -2.75 12.33 -20.48
N ALA A 30 -3.18 13.17 -21.45
CA ALA A 30 -2.68 13.10 -22.82
C ALA A 30 -1.19 13.44 -22.91
N LEU A 31 -0.74 14.51 -22.23
CA LEU A 31 0.66 14.94 -22.23
C LEU A 31 1.57 13.92 -21.55
N VAL A 32 1.12 13.27 -20.48
CA VAL A 32 1.85 12.21 -19.79
C VAL A 32 1.99 10.98 -20.67
N ALA A 33 0.92 10.55 -21.35
CA ALA A 33 0.99 9.45 -22.31
C ALA A 33 2.02 9.74 -23.43
N ASP A 34 1.97 10.93 -24.02
CA ASP A 34 2.93 11.34 -25.06
C ASP A 34 4.39 11.38 -24.55
N ALA A 35 4.59 11.78 -23.29
CA ALA A 35 5.91 11.83 -22.66
C ALA A 35 6.49 10.43 -22.41
N LEU A 36 5.65 9.51 -21.94
CA LEU A 36 5.99 8.11 -21.70
C LEU A 36 6.31 7.38 -23.00
N ASP A 37 5.49 7.55 -24.04
CA ASP A 37 5.71 6.93 -25.36
C ASP A 37 7.05 7.36 -25.97
N HIS A 38 7.39 8.64 -25.87
CA HIS A 38 8.66 9.16 -26.38
C HIS A 38 9.86 8.69 -25.56
N SER A 39 9.67 8.52 -24.26
CA SER A 39 10.73 8.15 -23.33
C SER A 39 10.88 6.64 -23.13
N ALA A 40 9.96 5.82 -23.66
CA ALA A 40 9.92 4.36 -23.43
C ALA A 40 11.26 3.66 -23.67
N ARG A 41 11.98 4.04 -24.72
CA ARG A 41 13.33 3.49 -25.03
C ARG A 41 14.39 3.91 -24.01
N GLN A 42 14.26 5.09 -23.41
CA GLN A 42 15.17 5.60 -22.39
C GLN A 42 14.82 4.99 -21.02
N VAL A 43 13.54 4.83 -20.70
CA VAL A 43 13.05 4.14 -19.49
C VAL A 43 13.66 2.73 -19.38
N ALA A 44 13.68 1.97 -20.46
CA ALA A 44 14.25 0.63 -20.47
C ALA A 44 15.79 0.59 -20.27
N ARG A 45 16.49 1.72 -20.41
CA ARG A 45 17.96 1.80 -20.43
C ARG A 45 18.58 2.52 -19.23
N HIS A 46 17.78 3.21 -18.43
CA HIS A 46 18.24 3.97 -17.29
C HIS A 46 17.82 3.30 -15.97
N ASP A 47 18.73 3.28 -15.01
CA ASP A 47 18.46 2.79 -13.65
C ASP A 47 17.52 3.74 -12.88
N ASP A 48 17.57 5.04 -13.20
CA ASP A 48 16.67 6.09 -12.71
C ASP A 48 16.08 6.88 -13.90
N PRO A 49 14.90 6.49 -14.39
CA PRO A 49 14.28 7.11 -15.55
C PRO A 49 13.46 8.38 -15.25
N ASP A 50 13.25 8.74 -13.97
CA ASP A 50 12.43 9.89 -13.58
C ASP A 50 12.89 11.21 -14.22
N PRO A 51 14.20 11.59 -14.20
CA PRO A 51 14.65 12.86 -14.75
C PRO A 51 14.39 13.00 -16.25
N VAL A 52 14.54 11.91 -17.00
CA VAL A 52 14.34 11.89 -18.45
C VAL A 52 12.86 12.04 -18.80
N VAL A 53 11.99 11.33 -18.09
CA VAL A 53 10.55 11.36 -18.35
C VAL A 53 9.96 12.69 -17.92
N LEU A 54 10.38 13.24 -16.78
CA LEU A 54 9.96 14.56 -16.32
C LEU A 54 10.44 15.67 -17.25
N GLN A 55 11.67 15.59 -17.77
CA GLN A 55 12.12 16.52 -18.82
C GLN A 55 11.22 16.43 -20.06
N ALA A 56 10.95 15.22 -20.55
CA ALA A 56 10.09 15.00 -21.71
C ALA A 56 8.65 15.52 -21.50
N LEU A 57 8.13 15.41 -20.27
CA LEU A 57 6.84 15.97 -19.88
C LEU A 57 6.88 17.50 -19.85
N VAL A 58 7.89 18.12 -19.25
CA VAL A 58 8.03 19.58 -19.17
C VAL A 58 8.19 20.21 -20.54
N ASP A 59 8.94 19.58 -21.45
CA ASP A 59 9.07 20.06 -22.83
C ASP A 59 7.72 20.09 -23.55
N ARG A 60 6.86 19.10 -23.29
CA ARG A 60 5.49 19.04 -23.84
C ARG A 60 4.57 20.06 -23.18
N LEU A 61 4.64 20.20 -21.86
CA LEU A 61 3.87 21.21 -21.13
C LEU A 61 4.18 22.62 -21.68
N ARG A 62 5.44 22.92 -21.98
CA ARG A 62 5.83 24.21 -22.57
C ARG A 62 5.39 24.42 -24.00
N ALA A 63 5.39 23.34 -24.80
CA ALA A 63 4.89 23.38 -26.17
C ALA A 63 3.35 23.51 -26.21
N ASP A 64 2.68 23.05 -25.16
CA ASP A 64 1.24 23.11 -24.99
C ASP A 64 0.78 24.54 -24.66
N ARG A 65 -0.08 25.09 -25.53
CA ARG A 65 -0.62 26.45 -25.38
C ARG A 65 -1.87 26.53 -24.52
N GLU A 66 -2.43 25.38 -24.15
CA GLU A 66 -3.56 25.28 -23.23
C GLU A 66 -3.04 25.53 -21.82
N VAL A 67 -3.37 26.69 -21.27
CA VAL A 67 -3.20 26.98 -19.85
C VAL A 67 -4.60 27.27 -19.33
N ASP A 68 -5.19 26.28 -18.68
CA ASP A 68 -6.45 26.45 -17.97
C ASP A 68 -6.17 26.51 -16.46
N PRO A 69 -6.07 27.70 -15.87
CA PRO A 69 -5.97 27.83 -14.42
C PRO A 69 -7.30 27.48 -13.72
N GLY A 70 -8.40 27.32 -14.45
CA GLY A 70 -9.72 26.96 -13.93
C GLY A 70 -9.80 25.52 -13.43
N ASP A 71 -9.12 24.56 -14.08
CA ASP A 71 -8.94 23.20 -13.55
C ASP A 71 -7.86 23.13 -12.42
N ALA A 72 -7.11 24.22 -12.24
CA ALA A 72 -6.33 24.43 -11.01
C ALA A 72 -7.18 25.04 -9.89
N ALA A 73 -8.27 25.72 -10.23
CA ALA A 73 -9.29 26.16 -9.29
C ALA A 73 -10.13 24.96 -8.83
N VAL A 74 -10.53 25.00 -7.56
CA VAL A 74 -11.00 23.88 -6.75
C VAL A 74 -12.35 23.27 -7.19
N GLU A 75 -12.95 23.72 -8.29
CA GLU A 75 -14.40 23.54 -8.48
C GLU A 75 -14.91 22.45 -9.43
N ASP A 76 -14.08 21.60 -10.07
CA ASP A 76 -14.64 20.60 -11.01
C ASP A 76 -14.12 19.14 -10.89
N THR A 77 -13.69 18.70 -9.70
CA THR A 77 -13.31 17.28 -9.47
C THR A 77 -13.80 16.69 -8.14
N LEU A 78 -14.97 17.12 -7.66
CA LEU A 78 -15.65 16.46 -6.53
C LEU A 78 -16.53 15.30 -7.01
N ASP A 79 -15.89 14.24 -7.49
CA ASP A 79 -16.58 12.96 -7.74
C ASP A 79 -16.70 12.17 -6.42
N ALA A 80 -17.94 12.17 -5.91
CA ALA A 80 -18.67 11.28 -4.99
C ALA A 80 -18.02 10.50 -3.81
N TYR A 81 -16.70 10.30 -3.70
CA TYR A 81 -16.12 9.39 -2.70
C TYR A 81 -14.84 9.85 -1.98
N ARG A 82 -14.31 11.04 -2.27
CA ARG A 82 -13.12 11.56 -1.60
C ARG A 82 -13.48 12.67 -0.62
N VAL A 83 -13.38 12.41 0.69
CA VAL A 83 -13.37 13.47 1.70
C VAL A 83 -12.03 14.20 1.56
N VAL A 84 -12.00 15.27 0.77
CA VAL A 84 -10.82 16.14 0.66
C VAL A 84 -10.78 17.02 1.91
N SER A 85 -9.65 17.04 2.62
CA SER A 85 -9.51 17.86 3.83
C SER A 85 -9.49 19.36 3.48
N GLU A 86 -9.93 20.22 4.39
CA GLU A 86 -9.79 21.68 4.25
C GLU A 86 -8.33 22.09 4.02
N GLU A 87 -7.38 21.37 4.63
CA GLU A 87 -5.94 21.59 4.48
C GLU A 87 -5.46 21.30 3.05
N SER A 88 -5.95 20.22 2.42
CA SER A 88 -5.63 19.87 1.03
C SER A 88 -6.16 20.91 0.04
N LEU A 89 -7.35 21.47 0.30
CA LEU A 89 -7.92 22.54 -0.51
C LEU A 89 -7.13 23.85 -0.37
N ALA A 90 -6.79 24.24 0.86
CA ALA A 90 -5.97 25.42 1.12
C ALA A 90 -4.57 25.29 0.48
N ALA A 91 -3.97 24.10 0.54
CA ALA A 91 -2.72 23.81 -0.12
C ALA A 91 -2.82 23.94 -1.65
N ARG A 92 -3.90 23.41 -2.24
CA ARG A 92 -4.18 23.53 -3.69
C ARG A 92 -4.31 24.99 -4.12
N GLU A 93 -5.04 25.79 -3.35
CA GLU A 93 -5.23 27.23 -3.61
C GLU A 93 -3.91 28.01 -3.50
N ALA A 94 -3.09 27.71 -2.48
CA ALA A 94 -1.77 28.31 -2.32
C ALA A 94 -0.84 28.02 -3.51
N VAL A 95 -0.84 26.78 -4.02
CA VAL A 95 -0.05 26.40 -5.20
C VAL A 95 -0.59 27.08 -6.47
N ALA A 96 -1.91 27.16 -6.63
CA ALA A 96 -2.54 27.81 -7.77
C ALA A 96 -2.23 29.32 -7.83
N ALA A 97 -2.11 29.97 -6.68
CA ALA A 97 -1.77 31.39 -6.56
C ALA A 97 -0.32 31.73 -6.93
N LEU A 98 0.58 30.74 -7.03
CA LEU A 98 1.96 30.98 -7.43
C LEU A 98 2.07 31.46 -8.89
N PRO A 99 2.97 32.41 -9.21
CA PRO A 99 3.35 32.71 -10.57
C PRO A 99 3.83 31.44 -11.30
N ALA A 100 3.46 31.26 -12.57
CA ALA A 100 3.71 30.02 -13.32
C ALA A 100 5.17 29.51 -13.21
N GLY A 101 6.16 30.40 -13.35
CA GLY A 101 7.58 30.00 -13.22
C GLY A 101 7.99 29.55 -11.82
N LEU A 102 7.39 30.11 -10.76
CA LEU A 102 7.62 29.67 -9.37
C LEU A 102 6.84 28.38 -9.07
N ARG A 103 5.63 28.24 -9.62
CA ARG A 103 4.83 27.01 -9.51
C ARG A 103 5.55 25.82 -10.15
N ASP A 104 6.04 26.00 -11.36
CA ASP A 104 6.83 24.97 -12.07
C ASP A 104 8.08 24.58 -11.28
N ALA A 105 8.79 25.57 -10.73
CA ALA A 105 9.96 25.31 -9.88
C ALA A 105 9.58 24.59 -8.59
N ALA A 106 8.47 24.97 -7.95
CA ALA A 106 7.97 24.34 -6.73
C ALA A 106 7.65 22.86 -6.96
N VAL A 107 6.87 22.56 -8.01
CA VAL A 107 6.49 21.20 -8.38
C VAL A 107 7.73 20.36 -8.69
N LEU A 108 8.63 20.83 -9.56
CA LEU A 108 9.78 20.03 -9.96
C LEU A 108 10.78 19.77 -8.82
N LEU A 109 11.02 20.76 -7.95
CA LEU A 109 11.99 20.64 -6.86
C LEU A 109 11.46 19.87 -5.65
N TYR A 110 10.20 20.09 -5.26
CA TYR A 110 9.69 19.61 -3.98
C TYR A 110 8.64 18.51 -4.13
N PHE A 111 7.80 18.55 -5.18
CA PHE A 111 6.81 17.48 -5.44
C PHE A 111 7.45 16.30 -6.17
N SER A 112 8.07 16.56 -7.34
CA SER A 112 8.76 15.53 -8.13
C SER A 112 10.17 15.23 -7.61
N ARG A 113 10.66 15.97 -6.60
CA ARG A 113 11.95 15.81 -5.93
C ARG A 113 13.16 15.73 -6.88
N LEU A 114 13.13 16.46 -7.99
CA LEU A 114 14.26 16.51 -8.90
C LEU A 114 15.47 17.18 -8.24
N ARG A 115 16.65 16.64 -8.52
CA ARG A 115 17.90 17.29 -8.11
C ARG A 115 18.00 18.65 -8.79
N ALA A 116 18.67 19.60 -8.13
CA ALA A 116 18.81 20.97 -8.65
C ALA A 116 19.36 21.04 -10.09
N ARG A 117 20.24 20.12 -10.48
CA ARG A 117 20.76 20.04 -11.86
C ARG A 117 19.67 19.68 -12.87
N ASP A 118 18.85 18.69 -12.55
CA ASP A 118 17.82 18.15 -13.45
C ASP A 118 16.62 19.11 -13.50
N ALA A 119 16.24 19.69 -12.36
CA ALA A 119 15.27 20.77 -12.31
C ALA A 119 15.73 21.99 -13.13
N ALA A 120 17.02 22.35 -13.11
CA ALA A 120 17.54 23.44 -13.94
C ALA A 120 17.38 23.15 -15.44
N ALA A 121 17.67 21.92 -15.86
CA ALA A 121 17.51 21.49 -17.24
C ALA A 121 16.03 21.55 -17.67
N ALA A 122 15.13 21.01 -16.83
CA ALA A 122 13.69 21.03 -17.05
C ALA A 122 13.15 22.46 -17.13
N LEU A 123 13.59 23.33 -16.22
CA LEU A 123 13.22 24.74 -16.19
C LEU A 123 13.93 25.59 -17.26
N SER A 124 14.89 25.03 -18.00
CA SER A 124 15.77 25.78 -18.92
C SER A 124 16.39 27.03 -18.29
N VAL A 125 16.81 26.89 -17.03
CA VAL A 125 17.57 27.90 -16.28
C VAL A 125 18.98 27.38 -16.00
N ARG A 126 19.88 28.24 -15.56
CA ARG A 126 21.22 27.79 -15.14
C ARG A 126 21.14 27.16 -13.76
N SER A 127 21.90 26.11 -13.50
CA SER A 127 21.88 25.43 -12.19
C SER A 127 22.18 26.35 -11.00
N ARG A 128 22.94 27.43 -11.22
CA ARG A 128 23.22 28.46 -10.20
C ARG A 128 22.01 29.33 -9.82
N GLU A 129 20.96 29.33 -10.63
CA GLU A 129 19.72 30.09 -10.40
C GLU A 129 18.73 29.31 -9.54
N VAL A 130 18.85 27.98 -9.49
CA VAL A 130 17.94 27.09 -8.75
C VAL A 130 17.88 27.40 -7.25
N PRO A 131 18.99 27.65 -6.52
CA PRO A 131 18.89 28.03 -5.10
C PRO A 131 18.13 29.34 -4.87
N GLY A 132 18.14 30.25 -5.85
CA GLY A 132 17.35 31.48 -5.81
C GLY A 132 15.86 31.19 -5.98
N LEU A 133 15.50 30.35 -6.95
CA LEU A 133 14.13 29.88 -7.17
C LEU A 133 13.60 29.11 -5.95
N ALA A 134 14.40 28.20 -5.40
CA ALA A 134 14.04 27.43 -4.20
C ALA A 134 13.67 28.35 -3.03
N ARG A 135 14.49 29.39 -2.76
CA ARG A 135 14.20 30.40 -1.74
C ARG A 135 12.94 31.22 -2.06
N ALA A 136 12.73 31.58 -3.32
CA ALA A 136 11.54 32.32 -3.73
C ALA A 136 10.26 31.48 -3.55
N VAL A 137 10.32 30.16 -3.83
CA VAL A 137 9.21 29.23 -3.57
C VAL A 137 8.90 29.14 -2.09
N LEU A 138 9.91 28.95 -1.22
CA LEU A 138 9.70 28.89 0.23
C LEU A 138 9.12 30.19 0.81
N GLY A 139 9.47 31.34 0.23
CA GLY A 139 8.87 32.62 0.64
C GLY A 139 7.45 32.86 0.13
N ALA A 140 6.98 32.07 -0.84
CA ALA A 140 5.68 32.24 -1.49
C ALA A 140 4.65 31.18 -1.10
N LEU A 141 5.10 30.01 -0.65
CA LEU A 141 4.24 28.96 -0.08
C LEU A 141 4.10 29.12 1.44
N PRO A 142 3.02 28.64 2.05
CA PRO A 142 2.89 28.56 3.51
C PRO A 142 3.75 27.42 4.07
N ALA A 143 5.07 27.52 3.90
CA ALA A 143 6.05 26.52 4.30
C ALA A 143 7.32 27.18 4.86
N ALA A 144 7.79 26.71 6.01
CA ALA A 144 9.01 27.20 6.66
C ALA A 144 10.28 26.66 6.01
N ASP A 145 10.22 25.44 5.46
CA ASP A 145 11.36 24.75 4.87
C ASP A 145 10.98 23.85 3.68
N SER A 146 11.97 23.13 3.16
CA SER A 146 11.81 22.26 1.98
C SER A 146 10.89 21.07 2.22
N ASP A 147 10.82 20.57 3.45
CA ASP A 147 9.99 19.41 3.80
C ASP A 147 8.52 19.85 3.90
N GLU A 148 8.26 21.00 4.55
CA GLU A 148 6.92 21.60 4.57
C GLU A 148 6.45 22.01 3.16
N ALA A 149 7.33 22.53 2.31
CA ALA A 149 6.95 22.85 0.92
C ALA A 149 6.58 21.60 0.12
N ALA A 150 7.29 20.48 0.33
CA ALA A 150 6.94 19.20 -0.25
C ALA A 150 5.59 18.69 0.29
N GLN A 151 5.30 18.88 1.58
CA GLN A 151 4.03 18.52 2.20
C GLN A 151 2.86 19.32 1.59
N VAL A 152 3.00 20.64 1.47
CA VAL A 152 1.97 21.51 0.84
C VAL A 152 1.68 21.05 -0.59
N LEU A 153 2.71 20.76 -1.39
CA LEU A 153 2.51 20.26 -2.76
C LEU A 153 1.92 18.84 -2.80
N GLY A 154 2.25 17.99 -1.82
CA GLY A 154 1.65 16.67 -1.65
C GLY A 154 0.15 16.75 -1.40
N LEU A 155 -0.25 17.58 -0.43
CA LEU A 155 -1.64 17.88 -0.08
C LEU A 155 -2.40 18.48 -1.28
N ALA A 156 -1.78 19.40 -2.03
CA ALA A 156 -2.34 19.93 -3.27
C ALA A 156 -2.46 18.87 -4.39
N GLY A 157 -1.55 17.91 -4.43
CA GLY A 157 -1.58 16.79 -5.37
C GLY A 157 -2.69 15.78 -5.07
N GLU A 158 -3.09 15.65 -3.81
CA GLU A 158 -4.18 14.75 -3.40
C GLU A 158 -5.55 15.19 -3.91
N THR A 159 -5.78 16.48 -4.12
CA THR A 159 -7.06 16.94 -4.67
C THR A 159 -7.28 16.50 -6.12
N ILE A 160 -6.24 15.95 -6.76
CA ILE A 160 -6.25 15.54 -8.16
C ILE A 160 -6.57 14.04 -8.24
N ALA A 161 -7.76 13.74 -8.76
CA ALA A 161 -8.11 12.39 -9.19
C ALA A 161 -7.24 12.00 -10.40
N VAL A 162 -6.76 10.76 -10.43
CA VAL A 162 -5.94 10.25 -11.53
C VAL A 162 -6.52 8.92 -11.98
N ASP A 163 -6.91 8.86 -13.24
CA ASP A 163 -7.32 7.60 -13.87
C ASP A 163 -6.13 6.62 -13.96
N PRO A 164 -6.39 5.30 -13.92
CA PRO A 164 -5.33 4.32 -14.10
C PRO A 164 -4.63 4.49 -15.45
N PRO A 165 -3.30 4.24 -15.52
CA PRO A 165 -2.56 4.33 -16.78
C PRO A 165 -3.17 3.41 -17.83
N ARG A 166 -3.21 3.89 -19.07
CA ARG A 166 -3.46 3.00 -20.21
C ARG A 166 -2.22 2.12 -20.42
N PRO A 167 -2.40 0.82 -20.75
CA PRO A 167 -1.28 -0.05 -21.08
C PRO A 167 -0.46 0.54 -22.23
N VAL A 168 0.87 0.63 -22.07
CA VAL A 168 1.74 1.10 -23.15
C VAL A 168 1.67 0.07 -24.27
N ALA A 169 1.28 0.51 -25.47
CA ALA A 169 1.20 -0.39 -26.61
C ALA A 169 2.59 -1.01 -26.85
N ALA A 170 2.68 -2.34 -26.72
CA ALA A 170 3.91 -3.07 -26.99
C ALA A 170 4.42 -2.68 -28.37
N ALA A 171 5.70 -2.26 -28.44
CA ALA A 171 6.32 -1.88 -29.70
C ALA A 171 6.05 -2.97 -30.75
N PRO A 172 5.65 -2.61 -31.99
CA PRO A 172 5.33 -3.61 -32.98
C PRO A 172 6.55 -4.50 -33.20
N ALA A 173 6.44 -5.76 -32.78
CA ALA A 173 7.44 -6.77 -33.04
C ALA A 173 7.76 -6.74 -34.53
N ARG A 174 9.04 -6.57 -34.89
CA ARG A 174 9.50 -6.64 -36.27
C ARG A 174 9.07 -7.98 -36.84
N ARG A 175 7.98 -7.97 -37.62
CA ARG A 175 7.40 -9.15 -38.26
C ARG A 175 8.43 -9.74 -39.22
N LEU A 176 9.02 -10.87 -38.84
CA LEU A 176 9.52 -11.84 -39.81
C LEU A 176 8.32 -12.31 -40.64
N ARG A 177 8.36 -11.98 -41.93
CA ARG A 177 7.37 -12.40 -42.93
C ARG A 177 7.40 -13.92 -43.07
N GLY A 178 6.25 -14.57 -42.92
CA GLY A 178 6.12 -16.01 -43.17
C GLY A 178 4.76 -16.63 -42.83
N VAL A 179 3.74 -16.35 -43.66
CA VAL A 179 2.80 -17.31 -44.28
C VAL A 179 1.91 -18.24 -43.40
N LEU A 180 0.58 -18.01 -43.48
CA LEU A 180 -0.61 -18.93 -43.59
C LEU A 180 -1.80 -18.40 -42.75
N VAL A 181 -2.78 -17.70 -43.34
CA VAL A 181 -3.97 -18.16 -44.11
C VAL A 181 -5.09 -18.77 -43.24
N ALA A 182 -6.20 -18.01 -43.19
CA ALA A 182 -7.63 -18.37 -43.08
C ALA A 182 -8.08 -19.39 -42.01
N VAL A 183 -9.09 -19.03 -41.21
CA VAL A 183 -10.53 -19.09 -41.55
C VAL A 183 -11.28 -18.15 -40.59
N ALA A 184 -12.09 -17.28 -41.18
CA ALA A 184 -13.15 -16.52 -40.52
C ALA A 184 -14.50 -17.13 -40.88
N ALA A 185 -15.49 -16.85 -40.03
CA ALA A 185 -16.94 -17.02 -40.19
C ALA A 185 -17.54 -18.39 -39.80
N LEU A 186 -18.29 -18.41 -38.70
CA LEU A 186 -19.75 -18.46 -38.83
C LEU A 186 -20.42 -17.83 -37.60
N ALA A 187 -21.19 -16.77 -37.86
CA ALA A 187 -22.12 -16.17 -36.93
C ALA A 187 -23.50 -16.83 -37.06
N ALA A 188 -24.24 -16.82 -35.94
CA ALA A 188 -25.69 -16.71 -35.80
C ALA A 188 -26.59 -17.81 -36.40
N VAL A 189 -27.25 -18.58 -35.52
CA VAL A 189 -28.65 -19.02 -35.71
C VAL A 189 -29.44 -18.85 -34.42
N VAL A 190 -30.60 -18.24 -34.59
CA VAL A 190 -31.71 -17.94 -33.69
C VAL A 190 -32.30 -19.20 -33.05
N GLY A 191 -32.74 -19.09 -31.79
CA GLY A 191 -33.51 -20.12 -31.09
C GLY A 191 -34.37 -19.53 -29.97
N LEU A 192 -35.37 -18.74 -30.34
CA LEU A 192 -36.47 -18.30 -29.48
C LEU A 192 -37.40 -19.50 -29.19
N ALA A 193 -37.49 -19.93 -27.93
CA ALA A 193 -38.55 -20.81 -27.46
C ALA A 193 -38.92 -20.43 -26.02
N THR A 194 -40.06 -19.76 -25.86
CA THR A 194 -40.76 -19.52 -24.62
C THR A 194 -41.47 -20.79 -24.15
N LEU A 195 -41.25 -21.20 -22.90
CA LEU A 195 -42.24 -21.98 -22.15
C LEU A 195 -42.31 -21.49 -20.70
N LEU A 196 -43.56 -21.23 -20.29
CA LEU A 196 -44.00 -20.86 -18.96
C LEU A 196 -43.63 -21.91 -17.92
N GLN A 197 -43.16 -21.46 -16.76
CA GLN A 197 -43.19 -22.24 -15.51
C GLN A 197 -43.91 -21.42 -14.44
N PRO A 198 -44.81 -22.06 -13.65
CA PRO A 198 -45.63 -21.39 -12.66
C PRO A 198 -44.88 -21.12 -11.36
N ASP A 199 -45.42 -20.16 -10.61
CA ASP A 199 -44.99 -19.73 -9.29
C ASP A 199 -44.76 -20.87 -8.29
N GLY A 200 -43.68 -20.72 -7.53
CA GLY A 200 -43.36 -21.55 -6.39
C GLY A 200 -41.92 -21.39 -5.97
N ALA A 201 -41.51 -20.18 -5.56
CA ALA A 201 -40.25 -20.01 -4.84
C ALA A 201 -40.36 -20.82 -3.53
N PRO A 202 -39.59 -21.91 -3.34
CA PRO A 202 -39.54 -22.54 -2.03
C PRO A 202 -38.97 -21.50 -1.07
N ALA A 203 -39.56 -21.40 0.12
CA ALA A 203 -38.98 -20.65 1.23
C ALA A 203 -37.49 -20.99 1.28
N ARG A 204 -36.62 -19.98 1.12
CA ARG A 204 -35.17 -20.14 1.20
C ARG A 204 -34.87 -20.73 2.58
N SER A 205 -34.70 -22.06 2.63
CA SER A 205 -34.06 -22.71 3.76
C SER A 205 -32.74 -21.98 3.93
N LEU A 206 -32.57 -21.35 5.09
CA LEU A 206 -31.33 -20.71 5.46
C LEU A 206 -30.20 -21.73 5.16
N PRO A 207 -29.12 -21.35 4.45
CA PRO A 207 -28.02 -22.26 4.21
C PRO A 207 -27.56 -22.88 5.54
N PRO A 208 -27.02 -24.11 5.56
CA PRO A 208 -26.47 -24.66 6.79
C PRO A 208 -25.46 -23.69 7.41
N ASP A 209 -25.36 -23.70 8.74
CA ASP A 209 -24.36 -22.89 9.42
C ASP A 209 -22.95 -23.29 8.95
N PRO A 210 -22.07 -22.31 8.71
CA PRO A 210 -20.71 -22.60 8.28
C PRO A 210 -19.96 -23.43 9.33
N PRO A 211 -19.00 -24.27 8.90
CA PRO A 211 -18.19 -25.06 9.84
C PRO A 211 -17.35 -24.14 10.74
N GLU A 212 -16.93 -24.64 11.90
CA GLU A 212 -16.06 -23.89 12.82
C GLU A 212 -14.65 -23.63 12.23
N LYS A 213 -14.22 -24.47 11.28
CA LYS A 213 -12.94 -24.38 10.57
C LYS A 213 -13.16 -24.30 9.08
N LEU A 214 -12.30 -23.55 8.39
CA LEU A 214 -12.32 -23.44 6.93
C LEU A 214 -12.11 -24.82 6.27
N GLY A 215 -13.03 -25.16 5.37
CA GLY A 215 -12.93 -26.28 4.45
C GLY A 215 -11.94 -26.02 3.30
N ALA A 216 -11.61 -27.10 2.58
CA ALA A 216 -10.75 -27.02 1.40
C ALA A 216 -11.44 -26.34 0.21
N ASP A 217 -12.78 -26.35 0.20
CA ASP A 217 -13.68 -25.73 -0.77
C ASP A 217 -14.07 -24.29 -0.39
N GLN A 218 -13.41 -23.70 0.60
CA GLN A 218 -13.59 -22.30 0.99
C GLN A 218 -12.34 -21.48 0.67
N VAL A 219 -12.53 -20.18 0.41
CA VAL A 219 -11.41 -19.23 0.25
C VAL A 219 -10.58 -19.23 1.55
N PRO A 220 -9.27 -19.52 1.51
CA PRO A 220 -8.42 -19.49 2.70
C PRO A 220 -8.21 -18.07 3.22
N SER A 221 -7.67 -17.96 4.44
CA SER A 221 -7.08 -16.69 4.88
C SER A 221 -5.79 -16.43 4.11
N VAL A 222 -5.69 -15.25 3.52
CA VAL A 222 -4.49 -14.73 2.85
C VAL A 222 -3.79 -13.65 3.69
N PHE A 223 -4.25 -13.44 4.93
CA PHE A 223 -3.72 -12.37 5.78
C PHE A 223 -2.22 -12.55 5.99
N GLY A 224 -1.49 -11.45 5.81
CA GLY A 224 -0.05 -11.42 5.99
C GLY A 224 0.72 -12.19 4.93
N LEU A 225 0.13 -12.58 3.80
CA LEU A 225 0.89 -13.12 2.66
C LEU A 225 1.32 -12.00 1.71
N SER A 226 2.37 -12.26 0.93
CA SER A 226 2.64 -11.47 -0.27
C SER A 226 1.67 -11.83 -1.39
N THR A 227 1.60 -10.99 -2.43
CA THR A 227 0.84 -11.28 -3.66
C THR A 227 1.18 -12.67 -4.23
N ASP A 228 2.47 -12.97 -4.39
CA ASP A 228 2.94 -14.23 -4.97
C ASP A 228 2.62 -15.44 -4.08
N GLU A 229 2.79 -15.30 -2.76
CA GLU A 229 2.46 -16.35 -1.79
C GLU A 229 0.96 -16.66 -1.79
N ALA A 230 0.12 -15.61 -1.77
CA ALA A 230 -1.32 -15.76 -1.80
C ALA A 230 -1.81 -16.33 -3.13
N ALA A 231 -1.28 -15.86 -4.25
CA ALA A 231 -1.61 -16.37 -5.58
C ALA A 231 -1.26 -17.86 -5.68
N SER A 232 -0.03 -18.24 -5.30
CA SER A 232 0.42 -19.63 -5.29
C SER A 232 -0.47 -20.52 -4.42
N MET A 233 -0.90 -20.04 -3.25
CA MET A 233 -1.80 -20.78 -2.37
C MET A 233 -3.19 -21.00 -2.98
N LEU A 234 -3.76 -19.99 -3.65
CA LEU A 234 -5.06 -20.09 -4.30
C LEU A 234 -5.01 -20.96 -5.57
N GLU A 235 -3.98 -20.80 -6.39
CA GLU A 235 -3.74 -21.60 -7.60
C GLU A 235 -3.49 -23.07 -7.27
N ALA A 236 -2.81 -23.37 -6.16
CA ALA A 236 -2.64 -24.73 -5.66
C ALA A 236 -3.99 -25.41 -5.31
N ARG A 237 -5.04 -24.63 -5.01
CA ARG A 237 -6.42 -25.10 -4.84
C ARG A 237 -7.19 -25.19 -6.17
N GLY A 238 -6.54 -24.86 -7.28
CA GLY A 238 -7.12 -24.85 -8.62
C GLY A 238 -8.02 -23.65 -8.89
N LEU A 239 -7.85 -22.54 -8.15
CA LEU A 239 -8.58 -21.29 -8.36
C LEU A 239 -7.86 -20.40 -9.39
N THR A 240 -8.59 -19.51 -10.04
CA THR A 240 -8.04 -18.49 -10.94
C THR A 240 -7.82 -17.20 -10.15
N VAL A 241 -6.63 -16.61 -10.21
CA VAL A 241 -6.30 -15.40 -9.44
C VAL A 241 -6.39 -14.15 -10.31
N ARG A 242 -6.99 -13.09 -9.77
CA ARG A 242 -6.90 -11.71 -10.28
C ARG A 242 -6.31 -10.81 -9.22
N LEU A 243 -5.64 -9.74 -9.64
CA LEU A 243 -5.12 -8.72 -8.74
C LEU A 243 -5.96 -7.45 -8.87
N ALA A 244 -6.23 -6.80 -7.75
CA ALA A 244 -6.84 -5.47 -7.71
C ALA A 244 -6.16 -4.64 -6.63
N ASP A 245 -5.65 -3.47 -7.03
CA ASP A 245 -5.02 -2.55 -6.11
C ASP A 245 -6.05 -1.91 -5.19
N SER A 246 -5.68 -1.82 -3.92
CA SER A 246 -6.49 -1.28 -2.85
C SER A 246 -5.65 -0.27 -2.05
N PRO A 247 -6.07 1.01 -2.01
CA PRO A 247 -5.40 2.03 -1.22
C PRO A 247 -5.28 1.62 0.25
N ALA A 248 -4.06 1.45 0.72
CA ALA A 248 -3.78 1.10 2.11
C ALA A 248 -2.37 1.52 2.50
N CYS A 249 -2.15 1.76 3.79
CA CYS A 249 -0.83 2.17 4.28
C CYS A 249 0.16 1.01 4.44
N GLU A 250 -0.21 -0.20 4.03
CA GLU A 250 0.68 -1.34 4.07
C GLU A 250 1.77 -1.24 2.99
N PRO A 251 2.93 -1.89 3.19
CA PRO A 251 3.93 -2.04 2.14
C PRO A 251 3.31 -2.62 0.87
N ALA A 252 3.86 -2.22 -0.28
CA ALA A 252 3.50 -2.82 -1.56
C ALA A 252 3.64 -4.35 -1.52
N ASP A 253 2.91 -5.04 -2.38
CA ASP A 253 2.83 -6.50 -2.45
C ASP A 253 2.20 -7.18 -1.22
N ARG A 254 1.61 -6.42 -0.29
CA ARG A 254 0.85 -6.99 0.83
C ARG A 254 -0.59 -7.28 0.41
N VAL A 255 -1.05 -8.51 0.64
CA VAL A 255 -2.46 -8.86 0.45
C VAL A 255 -3.28 -8.40 1.66
N LEU A 256 -4.29 -7.59 1.40
CA LEU A 256 -5.23 -7.06 2.39
C LEU A 256 -6.44 -7.98 2.60
N GLY A 257 -6.81 -8.74 1.57
CA GLY A 257 -7.97 -9.62 1.58
C GLY A 257 -8.27 -10.18 0.19
N THR A 258 -9.43 -10.81 0.06
CA THR A 258 -9.91 -11.39 -1.19
C THR A 258 -11.36 -10.99 -1.48
N ASP A 259 -11.72 -11.01 -2.76
CA ASP A 259 -13.09 -11.04 -3.25
C ASP A 259 -13.29 -12.25 -4.17
N PRO A 260 -14.12 -13.25 -3.81
CA PRO A 260 -14.93 -13.30 -2.59
C PRO A 260 -14.10 -13.43 -1.30
N THR A 261 -14.69 -13.03 -0.17
CA THR A 261 -14.00 -12.98 1.13
C THR A 261 -13.65 -14.37 1.67
N THR A 262 -12.66 -14.43 2.57
CA THR A 262 -12.26 -15.65 3.28
C THR A 262 -13.47 -16.39 3.85
N GLY A 263 -13.50 -17.71 3.65
CA GLY A 263 -14.63 -18.55 4.04
C GLY A 263 -15.75 -18.68 3.02
N THR A 264 -15.74 -17.90 1.94
CA THR A 264 -16.71 -18.10 0.85
C THR A 264 -16.47 -19.43 0.16
N LEU A 265 -17.53 -20.17 -0.13
CA LEU A 265 -17.46 -21.42 -0.90
C LEU A 265 -17.03 -21.14 -2.35
N VAL A 266 -16.07 -21.91 -2.83
CA VAL A 266 -15.50 -21.81 -4.17
C VAL A 266 -15.32 -23.20 -4.79
N ARG A 267 -15.41 -23.25 -6.12
CA ARG A 267 -15.14 -24.42 -6.94
C ARG A 267 -13.84 -24.22 -7.70
N ARG A 268 -13.30 -25.33 -8.20
CA ARG A 268 -12.15 -25.29 -9.10
C ARG A 268 -12.44 -24.35 -10.28
N HIS A 269 -11.47 -23.53 -10.64
CA HIS A 269 -11.47 -22.50 -11.67
C HIS A 269 -12.29 -21.25 -11.36
N ASP A 270 -12.97 -21.18 -10.21
CA ASP A 270 -13.58 -19.91 -9.76
C ASP A 270 -12.50 -18.83 -9.64
N VAL A 271 -12.91 -17.60 -9.93
CA VAL A 271 -12.03 -16.44 -9.90
C VAL A 271 -12.04 -15.83 -8.50
N VAL A 272 -10.86 -15.70 -7.90
CA VAL A 272 -10.65 -14.98 -6.64
C VAL A 272 -9.74 -13.78 -6.91
N THR A 273 -10.22 -12.59 -6.58
CA THR A 273 -9.46 -11.34 -6.68
C THR A 273 -8.70 -11.12 -5.37
N LEU A 274 -7.38 -10.98 -5.44
CA LEU A 274 -6.54 -10.52 -4.35
C LEU A 274 -6.56 -9.00 -4.30
N LEU A 275 -6.91 -8.46 -3.12
CA LEU A 275 -6.83 -7.03 -2.85
C LEU A 275 -5.40 -6.71 -2.37
N THR A 276 -4.62 -6.04 -3.21
CA THR A 276 -3.21 -5.75 -2.97
C THR A 276 -3.01 -4.33 -2.47
N ALA A 277 -2.17 -4.16 -1.46
CA ALA A 277 -1.88 -2.84 -0.90
C ALA A 277 -1.21 -1.94 -1.94
N SER A 278 -1.82 -0.78 -2.16
CA SER A 278 -1.25 0.32 -2.93
C SER A 278 -1.00 1.50 -1.98
N PRO A 279 0.22 1.62 -1.43
CA PRO A 279 0.58 2.72 -0.55
C PRO A 279 0.36 4.05 -1.26
N SER A 280 -0.61 4.83 -0.76
CA SER A 280 -0.99 6.09 -1.38
C SER A 280 -1.39 7.12 -0.34
N GLY A 281 -0.89 8.36 -0.50
CA GLY A 281 -1.20 9.51 0.37
C GLY A 281 -0.25 9.68 1.58
N PRO A 282 -0.12 10.90 2.12
CA PRO A 282 0.84 11.25 3.16
C PRO A 282 0.47 10.69 4.54
N ALA A 283 -0.82 10.43 4.79
CA ALA A 283 -1.28 9.72 5.98
C ALA A 283 -0.62 8.33 6.09
N CYS A 284 -0.29 7.72 4.95
CA CYS A 284 0.47 6.48 4.91
C CYS A 284 1.98 6.71 5.03
N GLU A 285 2.52 7.79 4.43
CA GLU A 285 3.97 8.06 4.44
C GLU A 285 4.55 8.21 5.86
N VAL A 286 3.86 8.92 6.75
CA VAL A 286 4.34 9.18 8.13
C VAL A 286 4.55 7.87 8.91
N HIS A 287 3.69 6.89 8.70
CA HIS A 287 3.72 5.59 9.39
C HIS A 287 4.34 4.47 8.55
N PHE A 288 4.70 4.75 7.30
CA PHE A 288 5.14 3.71 6.36
C PHE A 288 6.37 2.96 6.86
N GLY A 289 7.37 3.67 7.40
CA GLY A 289 8.57 3.04 7.95
C GLY A 289 8.29 2.14 9.17
N GLU A 290 7.30 2.50 9.99
CA GLU A 290 6.87 1.71 11.15
C GLU A 290 6.13 0.44 10.71
N ARG A 291 5.23 0.56 9.73
CA ARG A 291 4.50 -0.58 9.16
C ARG A 291 5.42 -1.52 8.40
N THR A 292 6.38 -1.01 7.64
CA THR A 292 7.40 -1.83 6.95
C THR A 292 8.20 -2.66 7.96
N ARG A 293 8.71 -2.05 9.04
CA ARG A 293 9.42 -2.78 10.10
C ARG A 293 8.54 -3.80 10.81
N ALA A 294 7.26 -3.48 11.01
CA ALA A 294 6.30 -4.41 11.60
C ALA A 294 6.16 -5.67 10.72
N TRP A 295 5.93 -5.49 9.42
CA TRP A 295 5.85 -6.60 8.47
C TRP A 295 7.16 -7.35 8.32
N GLU A 296 8.32 -6.68 8.27
CA GLU A 296 9.63 -7.35 8.27
C GLU A 296 9.77 -8.33 9.45
N PHE A 297 9.31 -7.92 10.65
CA PHE A 297 9.34 -8.81 11.81
C PHE A 297 8.33 -9.96 11.71
N LEU A 298 7.10 -9.72 11.21
CA LEU A 298 6.09 -10.77 11.05
C LEU A 298 6.48 -11.78 9.95
N ASP A 299 7.05 -11.29 8.86
CA ASP A 299 7.60 -12.08 7.76
C ASP A 299 8.79 -12.90 8.28
N PHE A 300 9.63 -12.30 9.12
CA PHE A 300 10.67 -13.01 9.83
C PHE A 300 10.03 -14.09 10.70
N ALA A 301 9.11 -13.80 11.60
CA ALA A 301 8.49 -14.81 12.46
C ALA A 301 7.95 -16.02 11.68
N ALA A 302 7.24 -15.75 10.57
CA ALA A 302 6.65 -16.77 9.70
C ALA A 302 7.66 -17.53 8.81
N GLY A 303 8.95 -17.17 8.84
CA GLY A 303 10.00 -17.87 8.06
C GLY A 303 10.00 -17.52 6.57
N ARG A 304 9.43 -16.36 6.22
CA ARG A 304 9.22 -15.92 4.84
C ARG A 304 9.88 -14.57 4.50
N ALA A 305 10.61 -13.99 5.45
CA ALA A 305 11.35 -12.76 5.23
C ALA A 305 12.42 -12.90 4.13
N THR A 306 12.40 -11.99 3.17
CA THR A 306 13.47 -11.79 2.18
C THR A 306 14.59 -10.89 2.70
N ALA A 307 14.28 -10.03 3.69
CA ALA A 307 15.21 -9.17 4.40
C ALA A 307 15.16 -9.43 5.91
N GLN A 308 16.32 -9.45 6.56
CA GLN A 308 16.39 -9.69 7.99
C GLN A 308 16.11 -8.40 8.79
N PRO A 309 15.25 -8.45 9.83
CA PRO A 309 15.13 -7.34 10.77
C PRO A 309 16.49 -7.01 11.42
N GLY A 310 16.78 -5.73 11.59
CA GLY A 310 18.01 -5.31 12.26
C GLY A 310 17.99 -5.65 13.75
N PHE A 311 18.69 -6.70 14.16
CA PHE A 311 18.83 -7.09 15.57
C PHE A 311 20.10 -6.53 16.20
N ALA A 312 20.02 -6.14 17.47
CA ALA A 312 21.19 -5.76 18.25
C ALA A 312 22.05 -7.02 18.56
N PRO A 313 23.33 -6.87 18.92
CA PRO A 313 24.19 -7.99 19.31
C PRO A 313 23.65 -8.82 20.50
N THR A 314 22.68 -8.29 21.22
CA THR A 314 21.98 -9.00 22.28
C THR A 314 20.51 -8.61 22.27
N VAL A 315 19.64 -9.60 22.11
CA VAL A 315 18.19 -9.45 22.10
C VAL A 315 17.59 -10.19 23.29
N ARG A 316 16.76 -9.49 24.07
CA ARG A 316 16.03 -10.09 25.19
C ARG A 316 14.60 -10.42 24.75
N VAL A 317 14.17 -11.66 24.95
CA VAL A 317 12.85 -12.12 24.55
C VAL A 317 11.99 -12.36 25.79
N PHE A 318 10.78 -11.81 25.78
CA PHE A 318 9.78 -11.99 26.84
C PHE A 318 8.48 -12.53 26.25
N LEU A 319 7.81 -13.39 27.00
CA LEU A 319 6.48 -13.91 26.69
C LEU A 319 5.61 -13.72 27.92
N ASP A 320 4.49 -13.01 27.76
CA ASP A 320 3.51 -12.76 28.82
C ASP A 320 4.14 -12.19 30.09
N GLY A 321 5.13 -11.30 29.92
CA GLY A 321 5.86 -10.61 30.98
C GLY A 321 7.03 -11.39 31.57
N ALA A 322 7.15 -12.69 31.30
CA ALA A 322 8.24 -13.53 31.76
C ALA A 322 9.43 -13.52 30.78
N PRO A 323 10.69 -13.45 31.26
CA PRO A 323 11.86 -13.61 30.40
C PRO A 323 11.94 -15.04 29.87
N VAL A 324 12.08 -15.20 28.55
CA VAL A 324 12.20 -16.50 27.89
C VAL A 324 13.67 -16.83 27.64
N THR A 325 14.38 -15.93 26.95
CA THR A 325 15.77 -16.16 26.56
C THR A 325 16.49 -14.83 26.27
N ARG A 326 17.81 -14.89 26.21
CA ARG A 326 18.68 -13.82 25.72
C ARG A 326 19.48 -14.40 24.55
N LEU A 327 19.35 -13.77 23.39
CA LEU A 327 19.93 -14.24 22.13
C LEU A 327 21.03 -13.28 21.71
N SER A 328 22.15 -13.81 21.20
CA SER A 328 23.06 -13.09 20.33
C SER A 328 22.44 -12.88 18.95
N ASP A 329 23.02 -11.98 18.14
CA ASP A 329 22.61 -11.76 16.74
C ASP A 329 22.63 -13.04 15.89
N GLN A 330 23.62 -13.92 16.10
CA GLN A 330 23.69 -15.23 15.44
C GLN A 330 22.61 -16.20 15.93
N GLU A 331 22.27 -16.20 17.22
CA GLU A 331 21.24 -17.08 17.77
C GLU A 331 19.82 -16.67 17.35
N VAL A 332 19.59 -15.38 17.13
CA VAL A 332 18.33 -14.89 16.55
C VAL A 332 18.09 -15.50 15.17
N LEU A 333 19.15 -15.63 14.36
CA LEU A 333 19.10 -16.23 13.03
C LEU A 333 18.90 -17.75 13.06
N PHE A 334 19.56 -18.44 13.97
CA PHE A 334 19.49 -19.90 14.07
C PHE A 334 18.13 -20.41 14.56
N ARG A 335 17.30 -19.56 15.16
CA ARG A 335 15.98 -19.92 15.74
C ARG A 335 16.06 -21.13 16.67
N GLY A 336 16.89 -21.04 17.71
CA GLY A 336 16.93 -22.05 18.76
C GLY A 336 15.53 -22.32 19.36
N PRO A 337 15.31 -23.47 20.02
CA PRO A 337 13.96 -23.95 20.37
C PRO A 337 13.09 -22.96 21.14
N ALA A 338 13.68 -22.23 22.10
CA ALA A 338 12.98 -21.23 22.89
C ALA A 338 12.53 -20.02 22.05
N TRP A 339 13.33 -19.61 21.07
CA TRP A 339 12.98 -18.52 20.17
C TRP A 339 11.96 -18.97 19.13
N ALA A 340 12.15 -20.16 18.56
CA ALA A 340 11.20 -20.78 17.64
C ALA A 340 9.80 -20.88 18.26
N ALA A 341 9.68 -21.34 19.50
CA ALA A 341 8.39 -21.43 20.19
C ALA A 341 7.68 -20.06 20.35
N VAL A 342 8.43 -18.96 20.47
CA VAL A 342 7.85 -17.61 20.50
C VAL A 342 7.41 -17.17 19.10
N LEU A 343 8.25 -17.39 18.08
CA LEU A 343 7.92 -17.08 16.68
C LEU A 343 6.73 -17.90 16.16
N ASP A 344 6.59 -19.15 16.62
CA ASP A 344 5.46 -20.03 16.28
C ASP A 344 4.15 -19.46 16.83
N ARG A 345 4.16 -18.84 18.02
CA ARG A 345 2.98 -18.14 18.56
C ARG A 345 2.61 -16.92 17.74
N VAL A 346 3.60 -16.12 17.33
CA VAL A 346 3.38 -14.97 16.44
C VAL A 346 2.79 -15.44 15.11
N THR A 347 3.35 -16.50 14.52
CA THR A 347 2.88 -17.10 13.26
C THR A 347 1.48 -17.70 13.40
N ALA A 348 1.17 -18.34 14.53
CA ALA A 348 -0.16 -18.86 14.81
C ALA A 348 -1.19 -17.73 14.91
N ALA A 349 -0.82 -16.61 15.54
CA ALA A 349 -1.70 -15.45 15.67
C ALA A 349 -2.03 -14.80 14.31
N THR A 350 -1.08 -14.74 13.37
CA THR A 350 -1.34 -14.22 12.01
C THR A 350 -2.20 -15.17 11.17
N ARG A 351 -2.19 -16.48 11.47
CA ARG A 351 -2.97 -17.51 10.75
C ARG A 351 -4.33 -17.78 11.36
N ARG A 352 -4.71 -17.05 12.41
CA ARG A 352 -5.98 -17.24 13.11
C ARG A 352 -7.15 -16.97 12.18
N VAL A 353 -8.17 -17.82 12.27
CA VAL A 353 -9.45 -17.65 11.61
C VAL A 353 -10.52 -18.03 12.63
N GLU A 354 -11.50 -17.16 12.84
CA GLU A 354 -12.59 -17.39 13.79
C GLU A 354 -13.93 -17.23 13.09
N LEU A 355 -14.90 -18.06 13.46
CA LEU A 355 -16.27 -17.88 12.98
C LEU A 355 -16.94 -16.75 13.78
N ASP A 356 -17.35 -15.70 13.07
CA ASP A 356 -18.11 -14.57 13.61
C ASP A 356 -19.50 -14.54 12.96
N GLY A 357 -20.48 -15.05 13.71
CA GLY A 357 -21.83 -15.28 13.20
C GLY A 357 -21.82 -16.27 12.03
N ARG A 358 -21.94 -15.76 10.80
CA ARG A 358 -21.95 -16.57 9.56
C ARG A 358 -20.79 -16.25 8.61
N SER A 359 -19.85 -15.45 9.07
CA SER A 359 -18.65 -15.02 8.33
C SER A 359 -17.40 -15.42 9.11
N TYR A 360 -16.26 -15.49 8.43
CA TYR A 360 -14.99 -15.75 9.07
C TYR A 360 -14.23 -14.45 9.28
N ALA A 361 -13.84 -14.20 10.52
CA ALA A 361 -12.94 -13.13 10.90
C ALA A 361 -11.49 -13.59 10.75
N VAL A 362 -10.65 -12.70 10.21
CA VAL A 362 -9.19 -12.83 10.13
C VAL A 362 -8.56 -11.66 10.88
N PRO A 363 -7.31 -11.79 11.36
CA PRO A 363 -6.66 -10.71 12.09
C PRO A 363 -6.44 -9.49 11.18
N GLN A 364 -6.41 -8.30 11.81
CA GLN A 364 -5.94 -7.05 11.22
C GLN A 364 -4.73 -6.56 12.00
N LEU A 365 -3.75 -5.98 11.29
CA LEU A 365 -2.55 -5.41 11.90
C LEU A 365 -2.75 -3.93 12.24
N THR A 366 -2.70 -3.63 13.53
CA THR A 366 -2.54 -2.27 14.05
C THR A 366 -1.08 -2.08 14.45
N VAL A 367 -0.50 -0.94 14.05
CA VAL A 367 0.88 -0.58 14.38
C VAL A 367 0.86 0.74 15.11
N THR A 368 1.49 0.80 16.29
CA THR A 368 1.62 2.02 17.07
C THR A 368 3.02 2.17 17.62
N THR A 369 3.49 3.41 17.74
CA THR A 369 4.75 3.72 18.41
C THR A 369 4.48 4.52 19.66
N GLY A 370 5.02 4.06 20.78
CA GLY A 370 4.81 4.72 22.05
C GLY A 370 5.42 3.95 23.19
N VAL A 371 5.24 4.44 24.41
CA VAL A 371 5.65 3.72 25.62
C VAL A 371 4.52 2.78 26.02
N PRO A 372 4.67 1.44 25.93
CA PRO A 372 3.58 0.52 26.30
C PRO A 372 3.15 0.75 27.75
N PRO A 373 1.87 0.53 28.11
CA PRO A 373 1.41 0.76 29.47
C PRO A 373 2.15 -0.16 30.46
N ALA A 374 2.22 0.24 31.73
CA ALA A 374 2.95 -0.53 32.74
C ALA A 374 2.31 -1.93 32.97
N ASN A 375 1.01 -2.02 32.78
CA ASN A 375 0.26 -3.26 32.66
C ASN A 375 -0.60 -3.17 31.39
N ALA A 376 -0.42 -4.13 30.49
CA ALA A 376 -1.26 -4.31 29.31
C ALA A 376 -1.91 -5.69 29.46
N CYS A 377 -3.24 -5.77 29.50
CA CYS A 377 -3.92 -7.07 29.48
C CYS A 377 -3.55 -8.02 30.62
N GLY A 378 -3.35 -7.48 31.82
CA GLY A 378 -2.91 -8.26 32.99
C GLY A 378 -1.42 -8.60 32.96
N VAL A 379 -0.73 -8.40 31.83
CA VAL A 379 0.70 -8.62 31.68
C VAL A 379 1.46 -7.36 32.09
N ARG A 380 2.32 -7.48 33.11
CA ARG A 380 3.21 -6.40 33.52
C ARG A 380 4.33 -6.24 32.50
N ARG A 381 4.63 -5.00 32.09
CA ARG A 381 5.78 -4.71 31.23
C ARG A 381 7.08 -5.11 31.95
N PRO A 382 8.01 -5.82 31.30
CA PRO A 382 9.28 -6.21 31.92
C PRO A 382 10.08 -4.99 32.41
N GLU A 383 10.56 -5.03 33.65
CA GLU A 383 11.29 -3.90 34.25
C GLU A 383 12.55 -3.53 33.44
N THR A 384 13.20 -4.56 32.87
CA THR A 384 14.46 -4.42 32.12
C THR A 384 14.32 -3.67 30.79
N VAL A 385 13.11 -3.48 30.25
CA VAL A 385 12.87 -2.63 29.07
C VAL A 385 12.52 -1.18 29.47
N GLY A 386 12.18 -0.94 30.73
CA GLY A 386 11.91 0.39 31.28
C GLY A 386 10.72 1.11 30.64
N ARG A 387 10.72 2.45 30.68
CA ARG A 387 9.73 3.33 30.03
C ARG A 387 10.14 3.72 28.60
N ARG A 388 10.87 2.84 27.91
CA ARG A 388 11.33 3.12 26.53
C ARG A 388 10.14 3.00 25.56
N PRO A 389 10.14 3.80 24.47
CA PRO A 389 9.19 3.58 23.40
C PRO A 389 9.48 2.24 22.72
N ALA A 390 8.42 1.59 22.24
CA ALA A 390 8.45 0.41 21.41
C ALA A 390 7.55 0.62 20.20
N LEU A 391 7.83 -0.13 19.13
CA LEU A 391 6.91 -0.34 18.04
C LEU A 391 6.01 -1.52 18.42
N GLU A 392 4.74 -1.26 18.71
CA GLU A 392 3.74 -2.27 19.07
C GLU A 392 2.98 -2.73 17.82
N LEU A 393 2.97 -4.03 17.60
CA LEU A 393 2.25 -4.73 16.55
C LEU A 393 1.08 -5.47 17.21
N ALA A 394 -0.15 -5.00 17.04
CA ALA A 394 -1.33 -5.66 17.58
C ALA A 394 -2.11 -6.36 16.45
N LEU A 395 -2.36 -7.66 16.62
CA LEU A 395 -3.17 -8.50 15.73
C LEU A 395 -4.58 -8.60 16.31
N VAL A 396 -5.48 -7.78 15.79
CA VAL A 396 -6.84 -7.58 16.30
C VAL A 396 -7.83 -8.39 15.47
N MET A 397 -8.72 -9.15 16.10
CA MET A 397 -9.87 -9.75 15.42
C MET A 397 -11.09 -8.85 15.52
N ALA A 398 -11.99 -8.91 14.53
CA ALA A 398 -13.28 -8.22 14.60
C ALA A 398 -14.11 -8.66 15.82
N THR A 399 -14.00 -9.94 16.22
CA THR A 399 -14.63 -10.56 17.39
C THR A 399 -14.10 -10.03 18.73
N GLU A 400 -12.95 -9.35 18.73
CA GLU A 400 -12.22 -8.91 19.93
C GLU A 400 -12.40 -7.41 20.23
N ALA A 401 -13.46 -6.76 19.75
CA ALA A 401 -13.72 -5.34 20.01
C ALA A 401 -13.70 -5.03 21.53
N GLY A 402 -12.66 -4.33 21.99
CA GLY A 402 -12.44 -4.01 23.42
C GLY A 402 -11.81 -5.14 24.25
N GLY A 403 -11.26 -6.16 23.60
CA GLY A 403 -10.49 -7.26 24.19
C GLY A 403 -8.98 -6.99 24.23
N CYS A 404 -8.24 -8.04 24.58
CA CYS A 404 -6.79 -8.02 24.66
C CYS A 404 -6.20 -8.70 23.43
N PRO A 405 -5.79 -7.94 22.38
CA PRO A 405 -5.27 -8.55 21.17
C PRO A 405 -3.92 -9.20 21.43
N PHE A 406 -3.58 -10.18 20.60
CA PHE A 406 -2.21 -10.67 20.53
C PHE A 406 -1.32 -9.50 20.10
N SER A 407 -0.26 -9.20 20.85
CA SER A 407 0.63 -8.08 20.55
C SER A 407 2.10 -8.42 20.67
N VAL A 408 2.92 -7.73 19.87
CA VAL A 408 4.39 -7.80 19.92
C VAL A 408 4.94 -6.39 20.05
N ASP A 409 5.69 -6.12 21.12
CA ASP A 409 6.43 -4.88 21.29
C ASP A 409 7.89 -5.09 20.84
N LEU A 410 8.35 -4.30 19.87
CA LEU A 410 9.74 -4.26 19.43
C LEU A 410 10.43 -3.03 20.03
N TYR A 411 11.34 -3.28 20.98
CA TYR A 411 12.17 -2.23 21.56
C TYR A 411 13.48 -2.12 20.79
N THR A 412 13.85 -0.89 20.43
CA THR A 412 15.08 -0.63 19.68
C THR A 412 16.09 0.19 20.47
N ARG A 413 17.37 0.01 20.12
CA ARG A 413 18.49 0.81 20.61
C ARG A 413 19.43 1.06 19.44
N ARG A 414 19.68 2.34 19.12
CA ARG A 414 20.49 2.75 17.96
C ARG A 414 19.99 2.12 16.64
N GLY A 415 18.66 2.03 16.48
CA GLY A 415 18.02 1.49 15.27
C GLY A 415 17.92 -0.04 15.20
N ALA A 416 18.50 -0.78 16.14
CA ALA A 416 18.45 -2.24 16.16
C ALA A 416 17.56 -2.78 17.29
N ILE A 417 16.83 -3.86 17.06
CA ILE A 417 15.93 -4.51 18.02
C ILE A 417 16.76 -5.11 19.15
N ASP A 418 16.59 -4.63 20.38
CA ASP A 418 17.31 -5.10 21.58
C ASP A 418 16.42 -5.84 22.60
N ALA A 419 15.09 -5.77 22.42
CA ALA A 419 14.14 -6.63 23.11
C ALA A 419 12.85 -6.83 22.32
N VAL A 420 12.27 -8.03 22.46
CA VAL A 420 10.96 -8.42 21.92
C VAL A 420 10.08 -8.86 23.08
N VAL A 421 8.90 -8.27 23.20
CA VAL A 421 7.90 -8.66 24.21
C VAL A 421 6.65 -9.13 23.50
N VAL A 422 6.32 -10.42 23.63
CA VAL A 422 5.09 -11.00 23.09
C VAL A 422 4.04 -11.09 24.19
N ARG A 423 2.83 -10.63 23.90
CA ARG A 423 1.65 -10.75 24.76
C ARG A 423 0.59 -11.57 24.05
N SER A 424 0.18 -12.65 24.69
CA SER A 424 -0.95 -13.47 24.27
C SER A 424 -2.28 -12.82 24.68
N PRO A 425 -3.39 -13.09 23.97
CA PRO A 425 -4.71 -12.70 24.43
C PRO A 425 -5.00 -13.29 25.81
N ALA A 426 -5.60 -12.51 26.70
CA ALA A 426 -6.14 -13.06 27.94
C ALA A 426 -7.36 -13.93 27.60
N PRO A 427 -7.56 -15.10 28.24
CA PRO A 427 -8.77 -15.87 28.06
C PRO A 427 -9.98 -15.00 28.42
N GLN A 428 -11.00 -14.98 27.57
CA GLN A 428 -12.20 -14.13 27.69
C GLN A 428 -13.07 -14.38 28.96
N GLY A 429 -12.61 -15.20 29.91
CA GLY A 429 -13.30 -15.55 31.17
C GLY A 429 -12.77 -14.87 32.44
N ALA A 430 -11.77 -13.98 32.36
CA ALA A 430 -11.22 -13.32 33.55
C ALA A 430 -11.83 -11.93 33.85
N ARG A 431 -13.07 -11.67 33.38
CA ARG A 431 -13.79 -10.41 33.66
C ARG A 431 -14.61 -10.41 34.96
N ASP A 432 -14.73 -11.53 35.66
CA ASP A 432 -15.32 -11.57 36.99
C ASP A 432 -14.28 -12.04 38.00
N VAL A 433 -13.77 -11.10 38.79
CA VAL A 433 -13.43 -11.15 40.23
C VAL A 433 -12.37 -10.07 40.48
N ALA A 434 -12.84 -8.84 40.65
CA ALA A 434 -12.08 -7.81 41.35
C ALA A 434 -13.06 -6.86 42.05
N HIS A 435 -13.65 -7.32 43.15
CA HIS A 435 -14.03 -6.54 44.34
C HIS A 435 -13.75 -7.44 45.55
N PRO A 436 -13.17 -6.92 46.64
CA PRO A 436 -13.77 -5.85 47.44
C PRO A 436 -12.96 -4.55 47.50
#